data_AF-A0A6N9V6L4-F1
#
_entry.id   AF-A0A6N9V6L4-F1
#
_cell.length_a   1.000
_cell.length_b   1.000
_cell.length_c   1.000
_cell.angle_alpha   90.00
_cell.angle_beta   90.00
_cell.angle_gamma   90.00
#
_symmetry.space_group_name_H-M   'P 1'
#
loop_
_entity.id
_entity.type
_entity.pdbx_description
1 polymer ?
#
loop_
_entity_poly.entity_id
_entity_poly.type
_entity_poly.pdbx_seq_one_letter_code
_entity_poly.pdbx_strand_id
1 'polypeptide(L)'
;MIELESVPELVDPVMVAAFEGWNDAGDAASTAVGHLDREWKGEVFAALDAEDYYDFQVNRPTVWLDNGVRKVTWPTTRLSVVRVGGEKPRDLVLVRGIEPSMRWRSFCNEILGFAHELGVEMVVILGALLGDTPHTRPVPVSGVTSDADLARTMGLEETRYEGPTGIVGILQEACTHAGVPAVSLWAAVPHYVSQPPNPKATLALLNRLEDLIGLRIPLGELPEDARAWQLGVDQLAAEDSEVAEYVQTLEEARDTAELPEASGEAIAREFERYLRRRDGGPGPGPGGHATESGDSTYLRDPSTGRTRPPKPPRAEPGQGPGPGQGHGKKPEDKGPDEASGESPDEE
;
A
#
# COMPACT_ATOMS: atom_id res chain seq x y z
N MET A 1 4.53 5.22 31.09
CA MET A 1 4.23 6.66 30.95
C MET A 1 5.50 7.29 30.46
N ILE A 2 5.49 7.85 29.25
CA ILE A 2 6.68 8.40 28.59
C ILE A 2 6.68 9.90 28.82
N GLU A 3 7.79 10.45 29.32
CA GLU A 3 7.92 11.86 29.66
C GLU A 3 8.24 12.69 28.41
N LEU A 4 7.18 13.16 27.74
CA LEU A 4 7.26 14.09 26.60
C LEU A 4 7.86 15.46 26.97
N GLU A 5 8.11 15.74 28.26
CA GLU A 5 8.72 16.98 28.76
C GLU A 5 10.13 17.26 28.19
N SER A 6 10.78 16.25 27.59
CA SER A 6 12.06 16.39 26.89
C SER A 6 11.96 16.82 25.42
N VAL A 7 10.76 16.79 24.82
CA VAL A 7 10.56 17.10 23.40
C VAL A 7 10.26 18.61 23.23
N PRO A 8 11.03 19.34 22.40
CA PRO A 8 10.75 20.76 22.14
C PRO A 8 9.51 20.95 21.27
N GLU A 9 8.87 22.12 21.37
CA GLU A 9 7.76 22.53 20.49
C GLU A 9 8.17 22.42 19.00
N LEU A 10 7.37 21.69 18.23
CA LEU A 10 7.65 21.37 16.83
C LEU A 10 7.06 22.42 15.88
N VAL A 11 7.65 22.53 14.70
CA VAL A 11 7.29 23.44 13.61
C VAL A 11 6.75 22.62 12.46
N ASP A 12 5.48 22.89 12.11
CA ASP A 12 4.70 22.22 11.07
C ASP A 12 4.85 20.67 11.01
N PRO A 13 4.77 19.94 12.15
CA PRO A 13 5.24 18.57 12.25
C PRO A 13 4.47 17.57 11.39
N VAL A 14 5.20 16.68 10.70
CA VAL A 14 4.64 15.52 9.99
C VAL A 14 5.10 14.24 10.66
N MET A 15 4.17 13.33 10.94
CA MET A 15 4.51 11.98 11.38
C MET A 15 4.80 11.09 10.17
N VAL A 16 5.94 10.42 10.13
CA VAL A 16 6.29 9.46 9.07
C VAL A 16 6.45 8.08 9.69
N ALA A 17 5.55 7.15 9.34
CA ALA A 17 5.47 5.83 9.96
C ALA A 17 5.83 4.70 8.99
N ALA A 18 6.55 3.68 9.46
CA ALA A 18 6.78 2.43 8.73
C ALA A 18 6.82 1.23 9.68
N PHE A 19 6.29 0.10 9.22
CA PHE A 19 6.14 -1.12 10.01
C PHE A 19 6.71 -2.33 9.25
N GLU A 20 7.78 -2.91 9.80
CA GLU A 20 8.40 -4.15 9.33
C GLU A 20 7.39 -5.31 9.36
N GLY A 21 7.47 -6.24 8.41
CA GLY A 21 6.57 -7.40 8.31
C GLY A 21 5.77 -7.42 7.01
N TRP A 22 4.46 -7.70 7.09
CA TRP A 22 3.63 -7.96 5.91
C TRP A 22 3.49 -6.75 4.96
N ASN A 23 3.65 -5.53 5.49
CA ASN A 23 3.48 -4.28 4.75
C ASN A 23 4.79 -3.72 4.17
N ASP A 24 5.91 -4.45 4.25
CA ASP A 24 7.24 -3.91 3.95
C ASP A 24 8.12 -4.84 3.08
N ALA A 25 7.71 -5.03 1.83
CA ALA A 25 8.49 -5.78 0.86
C ALA A 25 9.92 -5.23 0.68
N GLY A 26 10.92 -6.11 0.80
CA GLY A 26 12.34 -5.75 0.68
C GLY A 26 12.88 -4.83 1.79
N ASP A 27 12.17 -4.74 2.92
CA ASP A 27 12.40 -3.79 4.04
C ASP A 27 12.45 -2.32 3.59
N ALA A 28 11.83 -1.98 2.46
CA ALA A 28 12.01 -0.70 1.79
C ALA A 28 11.48 0.51 2.59
N ALA A 29 10.33 0.36 3.26
CA ALA A 29 9.69 1.41 4.04
C ALA A 29 10.33 1.60 5.42
N SER A 30 10.64 0.52 6.14
CA SER A 30 11.37 0.61 7.42
C SER A 30 12.80 1.10 7.22
N THR A 31 13.45 0.73 6.10
CA THR A 31 14.75 1.28 5.71
C THR A 31 14.64 2.77 5.35
N ALA A 32 13.55 3.20 4.70
CA ALA A 32 13.33 4.63 4.41
C ALA A 32 13.23 5.45 5.70
N VAL A 33 12.40 5.06 6.68
CA VAL A 33 12.33 5.76 7.97
C VAL A 33 13.65 5.68 8.73
N GLY A 34 14.32 4.52 8.71
CA GLY A 34 15.66 4.35 9.30
C GLY A 34 16.76 5.20 8.65
N HIS A 35 16.62 5.55 7.37
CA HIS A 35 17.50 6.48 6.68
C HIS A 35 17.26 7.92 7.17
N LEU A 36 16.00 8.38 7.25
CA LEU A 36 15.67 9.71 7.79
C LEU A 36 16.22 9.90 9.21
N ASP A 37 16.02 8.90 10.07
CA ASP A 37 16.49 8.87 11.47
C ASP A 37 18.03 8.95 11.54
N ARG A 38 18.75 8.27 10.65
CA ARG A 38 20.21 8.29 10.60
C ARG A 38 20.78 9.60 10.05
N GLU A 39 20.31 10.07 8.90
CA GLU A 39 20.90 11.24 8.23
C GLU A 39 20.66 12.53 9.01
N TRP A 40 19.49 12.66 9.65
CA TRP A 40 19.15 13.82 10.48
C TRP A 40 19.36 13.61 11.99
N LYS A 41 19.85 12.43 12.40
CA LYS A 41 20.17 12.08 13.80
C LYS A 41 18.97 12.23 14.73
N GLY A 42 17.89 11.53 14.41
CA GLY A 42 16.65 11.54 15.19
C GLY A 42 16.87 11.18 16.65
N GLU A 43 16.20 11.91 17.54
CA GLU A 43 16.26 11.69 18.97
C GLU A 43 15.05 10.86 19.41
N VAL A 44 15.28 9.60 19.79
CA VAL A 44 14.25 8.69 20.29
C VAL A 44 13.72 9.21 21.63
N PHE A 45 12.47 9.66 21.65
CA PHE A 45 11.79 10.14 22.85
C PHE A 45 10.81 9.09 23.43
N ALA A 46 10.34 8.15 22.60
CA ALA A 46 9.36 7.14 23.01
C ALA A 46 9.64 5.75 22.41
N ALA A 47 9.20 4.72 23.13
CA ALA A 47 9.07 3.36 22.63
C ALA A 47 7.82 2.73 23.26
N LEU A 48 6.97 2.10 22.45
CA LEU A 48 5.77 1.41 22.91
C LEU A 48 6.17 0.18 23.74
N ASP A 49 5.37 -0.17 24.75
CA ASP A 49 5.64 -1.38 25.54
C ASP A 49 5.52 -2.63 24.66
N ALA A 50 6.56 -3.44 24.66
CA ALA A 50 6.62 -4.62 23.81
C ALA A 50 5.64 -5.72 24.27
N GLU A 51 5.36 -5.81 25.57
CA GLU A 51 4.55 -6.89 26.16
C GLU A 51 3.06 -6.78 25.81
N ASP A 52 2.56 -5.56 25.55
CA ASP A 52 1.15 -5.33 25.20
C ASP A 52 0.82 -5.68 23.74
N TYR A 53 1.82 -5.64 22.85
CA TYR A 53 1.61 -5.61 21.40
C TYR A 53 2.23 -6.78 20.61
N TYR A 54 3.29 -7.42 21.10
CA TYR A 54 4.02 -8.43 20.33
C TYR A 54 3.92 -9.85 20.90
N ASP A 55 3.72 -10.83 20.02
CA ASP A 55 3.93 -12.24 20.36
C ASP A 55 5.43 -12.55 20.26
N PHE A 56 6.09 -12.74 21.40
CA PHE A 56 7.53 -13.06 21.45
C PHE A 56 7.90 -14.47 20.96
N GLN A 57 6.95 -15.33 20.60
CA GLN A 57 7.22 -16.57 19.86
C GLN A 57 7.46 -16.31 18.37
N VAL A 58 6.80 -15.28 17.83
CA VAL A 58 6.96 -14.77 16.46
C VAL A 58 8.12 -13.78 16.41
N ASN A 59 8.00 -12.69 17.19
CA ASN A 59 8.96 -11.59 17.25
C ASN A 59 9.93 -11.82 18.43
N ARG A 60 10.95 -12.66 18.22
CA ARG A 60 11.86 -13.08 19.30
C ARG A 60 12.82 -11.96 19.72
N PRO A 61 13.03 -11.71 21.03
CA PRO A 61 14.08 -10.82 21.51
C PRO A 61 15.48 -11.33 21.16
N THR A 62 16.36 -10.41 20.75
CA THR A 62 17.73 -10.74 20.31
C THR A 62 18.72 -10.56 21.44
N VAL A 63 19.50 -11.60 21.73
CA VAL A 63 20.62 -11.57 22.70
C VAL A 63 21.91 -11.19 21.99
N TRP A 64 22.70 -10.29 22.57
CA TRP A 64 24.02 -9.91 22.05
C TRP A 64 24.99 -9.57 23.19
N LEU A 65 26.27 -9.37 22.84
CA LEU A 65 27.34 -9.01 23.78
C LEU A 65 27.88 -7.63 23.45
N ASP A 66 27.82 -6.71 24.42
CA ASP A 66 28.45 -5.40 24.37
C ASP A 66 29.68 -5.39 25.27
N ASN A 67 30.89 -5.37 24.69
CA ASN A 67 32.15 -5.40 25.46
C ASN A 67 32.20 -6.54 26.51
N GLY A 68 31.59 -7.70 26.19
CA GLY A 68 31.47 -8.86 27.08
C GLY A 68 30.25 -8.87 28.00
N VAL A 69 29.49 -7.77 28.09
CA VAL A 69 28.24 -7.68 28.86
C VAL A 69 27.07 -8.17 28.01
N ARG A 70 26.33 -9.18 28.50
CA ARG A 70 25.13 -9.69 27.83
C ARG A 70 24.01 -8.66 27.87
N LYS A 71 23.49 -8.30 26.70
CA LYS A 71 22.31 -7.44 26.51
C LYS A 71 21.20 -8.21 25.78
N VAL A 72 19.97 -7.74 25.96
CA VAL A 72 18.78 -8.24 25.27
C VAL A 72 18.10 -7.03 24.63
N THR A 73 17.88 -7.09 23.32
CA THR A 73 17.09 -6.11 22.60
C THR A 73 15.70 -6.69 22.37
N TRP A 74 14.69 -6.03 22.92
CA TRP A 74 13.28 -6.38 22.69
C TRP A 74 12.78 -5.69 21.40
N PRO A 75 11.93 -6.38 20.60
CA PRO A 75 11.22 -5.74 19.50
C PRO A 75 10.24 -4.70 20.05
N THR A 76 10.20 -3.51 19.45
CA THR A 76 9.28 -2.42 19.84
C THR A 76 9.22 -1.37 18.73
N THR A 77 8.06 -0.71 18.60
CA THR A 77 7.91 0.53 17.84
C THR A 77 8.49 1.70 18.62
N ARG A 78 9.46 2.37 18.02
CA ARG A 78 10.10 3.59 18.54
C ARG A 78 9.56 4.81 17.82
N LEU A 79 9.50 5.92 18.55
CA LEU A 79 9.26 7.23 17.98
C LEU A 79 10.49 8.13 18.24
N SER A 80 10.98 8.78 17.19
CA SER A 80 12.02 9.80 17.27
C SER A 80 11.54 11.12 16.69
N VAL A 81 12.11 12.22 17.19
CA VAL A 81 11.94 13.55 16.60
C VAL A 81 13.17 13.90 15.78
N VAL A 82 12.92 14.43 14.59
CA VAL A 82 13.92 15.00 13.71
C VAL A 82 13.59 16.47 13.47
N ARG A 83 14.56 17.36 13.74
CA ARG A 83 14.46 18.79 13.45
C ARG A 83 15.10 19.10 12.10
N VAL A 84 14.31 19.41 11.07
CA VAL A 84 14.86 19.72 9.74
C VAL A 84 14.92 21.23 9.54
N GLY A 85 16.14 21.77 9.63
CA GLY A 85 16.42 23.18 9.33
C GLY A 85 16.41 23.47 7.83
N GLY A 86 16.17 24.74 7.48
CA GLY A 86 16.15 25.21 6.09
C GLY A 86 15.39 26.51 5.93
N GLU A 87 15.12 26.91 4.69
CA GLU A 87 14.30 28.09 4.37
C GLU A 87 12.81 27.89 4.72
N LYS A 88 12.37 26.63 4.76
CA LYS A 88 11.06 26.18 5.24
C LYS A 88 11.29 25.07 6.27
N PRO A 89 11.46 25.40 7.56
CA PRO A 89 11.62 24.38 8.59
C PRO A 89 10.34 23.54 8.69
N ARG A 90 10.49 22.22 8.79
CA ARG A 90 9.41 21.25 9.01
C ARG A 90 9.99 20.09 9.79
N ASP A 91 9.45 19.84 10.97
CA ASP A 91 9.93 18.76 11.82
C ASP A 91 9.24 17.44 11.48
N LEU A 92 9.92 16.33 11.76
CA LEU A 92 9.37 14.99 11.54
C LEU A 92 9.27 14.22 12.86
N VAL A 93 8.15 13.55 13.04
CA VAL A 93 7.95 12.53 14.08
C VAL A 93 8.06 11.17 13.39
N LEU A 94 9.22 10.53 13.47
CA LEU A 94 9.46 9.25 12.82
C LEU A 94 8.93 8.12 13.70
N VAL A 95 8.14 7.22 13.14
CA VAL A 95 7.63 6.02 13.81
C VAL A 95 8.17 4.80 13.08
N ARG A 96 9.02 4.01 13.74
CA ARG A 96 9.57 2.77 13.16
C ARG A 96 9.43 1.62 14.13
N GLY A 97 8.87 0.52 13.66
CA GLY A 97 8.75 -0.71 14.43
C GLY A 97 8.39 -1.91 13.58
N ILE A 98 8.01 -2.98 14.26
CA ILE A 98 7.41 -4.17 13.64
C ILE A 98 5.90 -4.03 13.74
N GLU A 99 5.17 -4.57 12.76
CA GLU A 99 3.72 -4.73 12.82
C GLU A 99 3.30 -5.43 14.14
N PRO A 100 2.43 -4.83 14.96
CA PRO A 100 2.01 -5.43 16.22
C PRO A 100 1.30 -6.78 15.96
N SER A 101 1.47 -7.74 16.86
CA SER A 101 0.80 -9.05 16.76
C SER A 101 -0.65 -8.99 17.26
N MET A 102 -0.98 -8.04 18.13
CA MET A 102 -2.28 -7.94 18.79
C MET A 102 -2.61 -6.50 19.21
N ARG A 103 -3.85 -6.29 19.69
CA ARG A 103 -4.35 -5.00 20.23
C ARG A 103 -4.20 -3.78 19.30
N TRP A 104 -4.28 -3.97 17.99
CA TRP A 104 -4.06 -2.91 16.98
C TRP A 104 -4.83 -1.61 17.23
N ARG A 105 -6.07 -1.67 17.73
CA ARG A 105 -6.86 -0.48 18.11
C ARG A 105 -6.20 0.34 19.23
N SER A 106 -5.62 -0.31 20.24
CA SER A 106 -4.88 0.36 21.31
C SER A 106 -3.56 0.93 20.80
N PHE A 107 -2.83 0.16 19.98
CA PHE A 107 -1.58 0.56 19.36
C PHE A 107 -1.75 1.83 18.50
N CYS A 108 -2.74 1.87 17.61
CA CYS A 108 -3.03 3.06 16.81
C CYS A 108 -3.48 4.25 17.67
N ASN A 109 -4.27 4.02 18.73
CA ASN A 109 -4.66 5.09 19.66
C ASN A 109 -3.47 5.67 20.43
N GLU A 110 -2.46 4.86 20.77
CA GLU A 110 -1.23 5.32 21.43
C GLU A 110 -0.37 6.16 20.49
N ILE A 111 -0.19 5.72 19.23
CA ILE A 111 0.46 6.52 18.18
C ILE A 111 -0.29 7.84 17.93
N LEU A 112 -1.62 7.81 17.87
CA LEU A 112 -2.45 9.01 17.73
C LEU A 112 -2.39 9.93 18.96
N GLY A 113 -2.16 9.38 20.15
CA GLY A 113 -1.87 10.15 21.36
C GLY A 113 -0.62 11.01 21.16
N PHE A 114 0.51 10.39 20.77
CA PHE A 114 1.74 11.12 20.44
C PHE A 114 1.54 12.12 19.28
N ALA A 115 0.79 11.74 18.24
CA ALA A 115 0.50 12.66 17.12
C ALA A 115 -0.25 13.91 17.60
N HIS A 116 -1.25 13.74 18.48
CA HIS A 116 -2.02 14.85 19.05
C HIS A 116 -1.19 15.72 19.99
N GLU A 117 -0.43 15.12 20.92
CA GLU A 117 0.38 15.83 21.91
C GLU A 117 1.55 16.60 21.26
N LEU A 118 2.07 16.11 20.13
CA LEU A 118 3.12 16.76 19.34
C LEU A 118 2.58 17.73 18.26
N GLY A 119 1.26 17.89 18.15
CA GLY A 119 0.64 18.82 17.20
C GLY A 119 0.79 18.45 15.72
N VAL A 120 0.91 17.15 15.40
CA VAL A 120 1.12 16.63 14.04
C VAL A 120 0.01 17.06 13.07
N GLU A 121 0.39 17.71 11.97
CA GLU A 121 -0.54 18.17 10.93
C GLU A 121 -0.97 17.05 9.97
N MET A 122 -0.12 16.04 9.78
CA MET A 122 -0.32 14.95 8.83
C MET A 122 0.46 13.69 9.24
N VAL A 123 -0.14 12.52 9.00
CA VAL A 123 0.52 11.21 9.09
C VAL A 123 0.77 10.66 7.69
N VAL A 124 2.03 10.37 7.36
CA VAL A 124 2.42 9.68 6.12
C VAL A 124 2.91 8.28 6.50
N ILE A 125 2.24 7.24 6.00
CA ILE A 125 2.57 5.85 6.32
C ILE A 125 3.23 5.21 5.09
N LEU A 126 4.49 4.82 5.22
CA LEU A 126 5.24 4.15 4.17
C LEU A 126 5.00 2.65 4.21
N GLY A 127 4.81 2.05 3.04
CA GLY A 127 4.71 0.61 2.85
C GLY A 127 5.33 0.18 1.51
N ALA A 128 5.57 -1.12 1.38
CA ALA A 128 6.02 -1.74 0.15
C ALA A 128 5.31 -3.09 -0.02
N LEU A 129 4.84 -3.37 -1.24
CA LEU A 129 4.10 -4.58 -1.58
C LEU A 129 4.76 -5.29 -2.75
N LEU A 130 4.54 -6.60 -2.85
CA LEU A 130 4.96 -7.38 -4.02
C LEU A 130 3.99 -7.13 -5.17
N GLY A 131 4.54 -6.81 -6.35
CA GLY A 131 3.74 -6.48 -7.53
C GLY A 131 4.38 -6.93 -8.84
N ASP A 132 3.59 -6.83 -9.90
CA ASP A 132 3.96 -7.17 -11.27
C ASP A 132 4.64 -5.96 -11.93
N THR A 133 5.92 -5.76 -11.57
CA THR A 133 6.72 -4.64 -12.07
C THR A 133 8.15 -5.10 -12.40
N PRO A 134 8.75 -4.64 -13.51
CA PRO A 134 10.10 -5.01 -13.89
C PRO A 134 11.13 -4.24 -13.06
N HIS A 135 12.15 -4.92 -12.52
CA HIS A 135 13.24 -4.32 -11.75
C HIS A 135 14.09 -3.33 -12.56
N THR A 136 13.99 -3.37 -13.90
CA THR A 136 14.73 -2.53 -14.85
C THR A 136 14.14 -1.13 -15.07
N ARG A 137 12.85 -0.92 -14.73
CA ARG A 137 12.15 0.38 -14.85
C ARG A 137 12.13 1.15 -13.52
N PRO A 138 11.67 2.42 -13.47
CA PRO A 138 11.45 3.13 -12.22
C PRO A 138 10.44 2.37 -11.33
N VAL A 139 10.66 2.37 -10.01
CA VAL A 139 9.74 1.72 -9.05
C VAL A 139 8.44 2.53 -8.99
N PRO A 140 7.27 1.93 -9.29
CA PRO A 140 5.99 2.60 -9.10
C PRO A 140 5.75 2.86 -7.61
N VAL A 141 5.40 4.10 -7.26
CA VAL A 141 4.96 4.46 -5.90
C VAL A 141 3.58 5.11 -5.97
N SER A 142 2.56 4.39 -5.51
CA SER A 142 1.20 4.92 -5.38
C SER A 142 1.06 5.70 -4.08
N GLY A 143 0.40 6.85 -4.12
CA GLY A 143 -0.02 7.58 -2.92
C GLY A 143 -1.53 7.49 -2.78
N VAL A 144 -2.01 6.90 -1.68
CA VAL A 144 -3.43 6.63 -1.45
C VAL A 144 -3.92 7.25 -0.14
N THR A 145 -5.22 7.58 -0.08
CA THR A 145 -5.88 8.02 1.15
C THR A 145 -7.36 7.62 1.16
N SER A 146 -7.94 7.53 2.36
CA SER A 146 -9.37 7.31 2.63
C SER A 146 -10.18 8.61 2.57
N ASP A 147 -9.53 9.77 2.61
CA ASP A 147 -10.16 11.08 2.52
C ASP A 147 -10.23 11.56 1.06
N ALA A 148 -11.44 11.63 0.50
CA ALA A 148 -11.67 12.03 -0.88
C ALA A 148 -11.38 13.52 -1.16
N ASP A 149 -11.45 14.41 -0.17
CA ASP A 149 -11.06 15.82 -0.30
C ASP A 149 -9.53 15.97 -0.25
N LEU A 150 -8.85 15.23 0.63
CA LEU A 150 -7.39 15.16 0.65
C LEU A 150 -6.85 14.58 -0.66
N ALA A 151 -7.47 13.51 -1.17
CA ALA A 151 -7.12 12.89 -2.45
C ALA A 151 -7.14 13.89 -3.61
N ARG A 152 -8.22 14.68 -3.72
CA ARG A 152 -8.35 15.74 -4.74
C ARG A 152 -7.32 16.86 -4.55
N THR A 153 -7.09 17.28 -3.31
CA THR A 153 -6.24 18.43 -2.99
C THR A 153 -4.75 18.13 -3.24
N MET A 154 -4.32 16.89 -2.98
CA MET A 154 -2.92 16.47 -3.08
C MET A 154 -2.60 15.65 -4.35
N GLY A 155 -3.58 15.37 -5.21
CA GLY A 155 -3.37 14.54 -6.40
C GLY A 155 -3.03 13.09 -6.05
N LEU A 156 -3.73 12.54 -5.04
CA LEU A 156 -3.59 11.16 -4.57
C LEU A 156 -4.79 10.32 -5.02
N GLU A 157 -4.66 9.01 -4.93
CA GLU A 157 -5.74 8.07 -5.24
C GLU A 157 -6.65 7.86 -4.01
N GLU A 158 -7.96 7.95 -4.20
CA GLU A 158 -8.95 7.55 -3.20
C GLU A 158 -8.95 6.00 -3.12
N THR A 159 -8.63 5.43 -1.96
CA THR A 159 -8.61 3.97 -1.82
C THR A 159 -10.01 3.37 -1.97
N ARG A 160 -10.09 2.28 -2.75
CA ARG A 160 -11.32 1.49 -2.97
C ARG A 160 -11.11 0.00 -2.69
N TYR A 161 -10.05 -0.33 -1.97
CA TYR A 161 -9.67 -1.71 -1.69
C TYR A 161 -10.60 -2.35 -0.65
N GLU A 162 -11.16 -3.51 -0.97
CA GLU A 162 -11.89 -4.38 -0.05
C GLU A 162 -11.15 -5.71 0.11
N GLY A 163 -10.70 -6.02 1.33
CA GLY A 163 -9.97 -7.25 1.61
C GLY A 163 -9.23 -7.22 2.95
N PRO A 164 -8.38 -8.24 3.24
CA PRO A 164 -7.49 -8.23 4.39
C PRO A 164 -6.54 -7.03 4.37
N THR A 165 -6.28 -6.44 5.53
CA THR A 165 -5.39 -5.27 5.66
C THR A 165 -4.46 -5.43 6.86
N GLY A 166 -3.29 -4.78 6.78
CA GLY A 166 -2.30 -4.73 7.84
C GLY A 166 -2.44 -3.48 8.72
N ILE A 167 -1.48 -3.28 9.62
CA ILE A 167 -1.45 -2.14 10.53
C ILE A 167 -1.44 -0.78 9.80
N VAL A 168 -0.88 -0.71 8.59
CA VAL A 168 -0.87 0.51 7.76
C VAL A 168 -2.29 0.99 7.46
N GLY A 169 -3.17 0.10 7.01
CA GLY A 169 -4.57 0.44 6.73
C GLY A 169 -5.35 0.79 8.00
N ILE A 170 -5.10 0.07 9.09
CA ILE A 170 -5.79 0.31 10.38
C ILE A 170 -5.32 1.61 11.05
N LEU A 171 -4.05 2.01 10.89
CA LEU A 171 -3.56 3.31 11.34
C LEU A 171 -4.15 4.44 10.48
N GLN A 172 -4.20 4.28 9.15
CA GLN A 172 -4.82 5.28 8.26
C GLN A 172 -6.31 5.50 8.60
N GLU A 173 -7.06 4.41 8.79
CA GLU A 173 -8.47 4.42 9.22
C GLU A 173 -8.65 5.08 10.60
N ALA A 174 -7.73 4.84 11.53
CA ALA A 174 -7.75 5.47 12.85
C ALA A 174 -7.46 6.98 12.77
N CYS A 175 -6.52 7.41 11.92
CA CYS A 175 -6.27 8.83 11.64
C CYS A 175 -7.50 9.51 11.04
N THR A 176 -8.15 8.89 10.04
CA THR A 176 -9.41 9.40 9.45
C THR A 176 -10.50 9.58 10.50
N HIS A 177 -10.70 8.60 11.39
CA HIS A 177 -11.66 8.72 12.50
C HIS A 177 -11.29 9.79 13.54
N ALA A 178 -10.00 10.05 13.75
CA ALA A 178 -9.50 11.11 14.62
C ALA A 178 -9.53 12.51 13.97
N GLY A 179 -9.84 12.61 12.67
CA GLY A 179 -9.77 13.86 11.91
C GLY A 179 -8.35 14.33 11.58
N VAL A 180 -7.36 13.44 11.68
CA VAL A 180 -5.96 13.71 11.32
C VAL A 180 -5.74 13.34 9.85
N PRO A 181 -5.27 14.26 8.98
CA PRO A 181 -4.95 13.96 7.59
C PRO A 181 -3.94 12.81 7.49
N ALA A 182 -4.28 11.78 6.71
CA ALA A 182 -3.43 10.60 6.55
C ALA A 182 -3.30 10.16 5.08
N VAL A 183 -2.08 9.82 4.71
CA VAL A 183 -1.70 9.33 3.38
C VAL A 183 -0.86 8.07 3.57
N SER A 184 -1.04 7.03 2.75
CA SER A 184 -0.06 5.96 2.65
C SER A 184 0.64 5.95 1.28
N LEU A 185 1.96 5.74 1.30
CA LEU A 185 2.80 5.63 0.11
C LEU A 185 3.26 4.18 -0.04
N TRP A 186 2.96 3.57 -1.20
CA TRP A 186 3.20 2.16 -1.46
C TRP A 186 4.13 1.96 -2.65
N ALA A 187 5.34 1.45 -2.40
CA ALA A 187 6.24 1.01 -3.45
C ALA A 187 5.89 -0.41 -3.95
N ALA A 188 5.79 -0.58 -5.27
CA ALA A 188 5.68 -1.89 -5.88
C ALA A 188 7.07 -2.52 -6.06
N VAL A 189 7.35 -3.59 -5.32
CA VAL A 189 8.58 -4.37 -5.38
C VAL A 189 8.37 -5.57 -6.32
N PRO A 190 9.29 -5.86 -7.27
CA PRO A 190 9.20 -7.04 -8.12
C PRO A 190 9.14 -8.33 -7.28
N HIS A 191 8.08 -9.12 -7.40
CA HIS A 191 7.86 -10.28 -6.53
C HIS A 191 8.97 -11.35 -6.61
N TYR A 192 9.63 -11.47 -7.77
CA TYR A 192 10.76 -12.38 -8.00
C TYR A 192 12.08 -11.89 -7.35
N VAL A 193 12.17 -10.63 -6.91
CA VAL A 193 13.25 -10.13 -6.03
C VAL A 193 12.65 -9.41 -4.83
N SER A 194 12.02 -10.21 -3.98
CA SER A 194 11.33 -9.79 -2.76
C SER A 194 12.23 -9.80 -1.50
N GLN A 195 13.43 -10.38 -1.57
CA GLN A 195 14.34 -10.46 -0.43
C GLN A 195 14.94 -9.09 -0.07
N PRO A 196 14.93 -8.69 1.21
CA PRO A 196 15.65 -7.50 1.67
C PRO A 196 17.18 -7.63 1.53
N PRO A 197 17.91 -6.52 1.34
CA PRO A 197 17.40 -5.14 1.23
C PRO A 197 17.03 -4.77 -0.21
N ASN A 198 16.04 -3.88 -0.38
CA ASN A 198 15.73 -3.23 -1.65
C ASN A 198 15.98 -1.70 -1.58
N PRO A 199 17.23 -1.24 -1.80
CA PRO A 199 17.57 0.19 -1.76
C PRO A 199 16.90 0.97 -2.90
N LYS A 200 16.56 0.34 -4.02
CA LYS A 200 15.87 1.00 -5.15
C LYS A 200 14.43 1.37 -4.79
N ALA A 201 13.70 0.50 -4.08
CA ALA A 201 12.37 0.80 -3.56
C ALA A 201 12.42 1.83 -2.41
N THR A 202 13.40 1.72 -1.51
CA THR A 202 13.67 2.71 -0.46
C THR A 202 13.86 4.11 -1.05
N LEU A 203 14.73 4.24 -2.06
CA LEU A 203 15.00 5.49 -2.77
C LEU A 203 13.73 6.08 -3.42
N ALA A 204 12.88 5.23 -4.02
CA ALA A 204 11.63 5.68 -4.62
C ALA A 204 10.61 6.19 -3.58
N LEU A 205 10.48 5.52 -2.42
CA LEU A 205 9.66 5.99 -1.31
C LEU A 205 10.14 7.35 -0.77
N LEU A 206 11.45 7.52 -0.59
CA LEU A 206 12.03 8.78 -0.13
C LEU A 206 11.81 9.92 -1.12
N ASN A 207 12.03 9.71 -2.41
CA ASN A 207 11.73 10.72 -3.44
C ASN A 207 10.24 11.11 -3.43
N ARG A 208 9.33 10.12 -3.32
CA ARG A 208 7.88 10.40 -3.28
C ARG A 208 7.45 11.08 -1.97
N LEU A 209 8.15 10.83 -0.88
CA LEU A 209 7.95 11.55 0.38
C LEU A 209 8.43 13.01 0.25
N GLU A 210 9.62 13.26 -0.30
CA GLU A 210 10.14 14.62 -0.59
C GLU A 210 9.13 15.44 -1.40
N ASP A 211 8.57 14.87 -2.47
CA ASP A 211 7.49 15.50 -3.26
C ASP A 211 6.25 15.82 -2.43
N LEU A 212 5.81 14.91 -1.56
CA LEU A 212 4.57 15.01 -0.79
C LEU A 212 4.65 16.06 0.32
N ILE A 213 5.73 16.05 1.10
CA ILE A 213 5.90 16.94 2.27
C ILE A 213 6.71 18.21 1.94
N GLY A 214 7.18 18.37 0.70
CA GLY A 214 7.90 19.55 0.23
C GLY A 214 9.26 19.75 0.89
N LEU A 215 9.91 18.65 1.30
CA LEU A 215 11.11 18.65 2.14
C LEU A 215 12.25 17.89 1.45
N ARG A 216 13.40 18.55 1.30
CA ARG A 216 14.55 17.95 0.63
C ARG A 216 15.28 16.94 1.52
N ILE A 217 15.33 15.68 1.10
CA ILE A 217 15.93 14.57 1.85
C ILE A 217 17.38 14.36 1.37
N PRO A 218 18.37 14.27 2.29
CA PRO A 218 19.76 13.96 1.93
C PRO A 218 19.94 12.45 1.67
N LEU A 219 19.80 12.02 0.42
CA LEU A 219 19.77 10.59 0.04
C LEU A 219 21.06 9.77 0.30
N GLY A 220 22.19 10.42 0.60
CA GLY A 220 23.48 9.75 0.82
C GLY A 220 23.89 8.86 -0.35
N GLU A 221 24.38 7.65 -0.05
CA GLU A 221 24.80 6.63 -1.03
C GLU A 221 23.62 5.80 -1.60
N LEU A 222 22.36 6.05 -1.20
CA LEU A 222 21.21 5.27 -1.69
C LEU A 222 21.07 5.23 -3.23
N PRO A 223 21.39 6.30 -4.01
CA PRO A 223 21.37 6.23 -5.47
C PRO A 223 22.40 5.26 -6.04
N GLU A 224 23.56 5.15 -5.42
CA GLU A 224 24.65 4.24 -5.77
C GLU A 224 24.28 2.79 -5.38
N ASP A 225 23.77 2.58 -4.16
CA ASP A 225 23.26 1.28 -3.69
C ASP A 225 22.11 0.77 -4.57
N ALA A 226 21.19 1.64 -4.99
CA ALA A 226 20.09 1.29 -5.89
C ALA A 226 20.57 0.85 -7.29
N ARG A 227 21.64 1.48 -7.83
CA ARG A 227 22.26 1.04 -9.09
C ARG A 227 23.00 -0.28 -8.93
N ALA A 228 23.74 -0.46 -7.84
CA ALA A 228 24.46 -1.70 -7.56
C ALA A 228 23.50 -2.88 -7.37
N TRP A 229 22.39 -2.67 -6.64
CA TRP A 229 21.30 -3.63 -6.50
C TRP A 229 20.71 -4.00 -7.86
N GLN A 230 20.38 -3.01 -8.69
CA GLN A 230 19.80 -3.28 -10.01
C GLN A 230 20.73 -4.13 -10.88
N LEU A 231 22.03 -3.79 -10.97
CA LEU A 231 23.01 -4.57 -11.73
C LEU A 231 23.14 -6.02 -11.22
N GLY A 232 23.03 -6.24 -9.90
CA GLY A 232 23.00 -7.57 -9.31
C GLY A 232 21.76 -8.37 -9.71
N VAL A 233 20.59 -7.73 -9.76
CA VAL A 233 19.35 -8.36 -10.24
C VAL A 233 19.39 -8.60 -11.75
N ASP A 234 19.87 -7.64 -12.54
CA ASP A 234 20.03 -7.78 -14.00
C ASP A 234 20.86 -9.04 -14.32
N GLN A 235 21.94 -9.29 -13.57
CA GLN A 235 22.76 -10.50 -13.72
C GLN A 235 21.99 -11.78 -13.33
N LEU A 236 21.36 -11.82 -12.15
CA LEU A 236 20.62 -13.00 -11.69
C LEU A 236 19.45 -13.35 -12.61
N ALA A 237 18.73 -12.34 -13.13
CA ALA A 237 17.64 -12.54 -14.08
C ALA A 237 18.14 -13.03 -15.45
N ALA A 238 19.36 -12.68 -15.86
CA ALA A 238 19.96 -13.16 -17.11
C ALA A 238 20.49 -14.61 -17.04
N GLU A 239 20.66 -15.16 -15.83
CA GLU A 239 21.06 -16.57 -15.62
C GLU A 239 19.88 -17.55 -15.78
N ASP A 240 18.63 -17.07 -15.74
CA ASP A 240 17.39 -17.85 -15.91
C ASP A 240 16.54 -17.30 -17.08
N SER A 241 16.39 -18.10 -18.14
CA SER A 241 15.63 -17.70 -19.33
C SER A 241 14.14 -17.49 -19.09
N GLU A 242 13.52 -18.23 -18.15
CA GLU A 242 12.09 -18.06 -17.84
C GLU A 242 11.88 -16.73 -17.11
N VAL A 243 12.79 -16.36 -16.20
CA VAL A 243 12.78 -15.05 -15.53
C VAL A 243 13.04 -13.92 -16.53
N ALA A 244 13.99 -14.08 -17.46
CA ALA A 244 14.28 -13.07 -18.48
C ALA A 244 13.08 -12.79 -19.42
N GLU A 245 12.43 -13.83 -19.94
CA GLU A 245 11.21 -13.69 -20.76
C GLU A 245 10.05 -13.06 -19.98
N TYR A 246 9.93 -13.40 -18.69
CA TYR A 246 8.92 -12.82 -17.82
C TYR A 246 9.17 -11.33 -17.52
N VAL A 247 10.43 -10.95 -17.25
CA VAL A 247 10.83 -9.54 -17.07
C VAL A 247 10.52 -8.74 -18.33
N GLN A 248 10.84 -9.26 -19.53
CA GLN A 248 10.50 -8.59 -20.79
C GLN A 248 8.97 -8.40 -20.92
N THR A 249 8.17 -9.40 -20.55
CA THR A 249 6.69 -9.28 -20.57
C THR A 249 6.20 -8.17 -19.63
N LEU A 250 6.80 -8.02 -18.46
CA LEU A 250 6.50 -6.93 -17.51
C LEU A 250 6.96 -5.55 -18.02
N GLU A 251 8.09 -5.49 -18.72
CA GLU A 251 8.56 -4.27 -19.39
C GLU A 251 7.59 -3.82 -20.49
N GLU A 252 7.21 -4.72 -21.40
CA GLU A 252 6.27 -4.41 -22.49
C GLU A 252 4.91 -3.94 -21.95
N ALA A 253 4.40 -4.58 -20.88
CA ALA A 253 3.18 -4.17 -20.21
C ALA A 253 3.29 -2.78 -19.56
N ARG A 254 4.42 -2.49 -18.90
CA ARG A 254 4.66 -1.21 -18.23
C ARG A 254 4.84 -0.07 -19.22
N ASP A 255 5.71 -0.25 -20.21
CA ASP A 255 6.02 0.77 -21.22
C ASP A 255 4.78 1.09 -22.05
N THR A 256 3.93 0.10 -22.35
CA THR A 256 2.63 0.31 -23.02
C THR A 256 1.67 1.15 -22.18
N ALA A 257 1.62 0.94 -20.86
CA ALA A 257 0.76 1.70 -19.96
C ALA A 257 1.20 3.16 -19.77
N GLU A 258 2.49 3.45 -19.93
CA GLU A 258 3.06 4.82 -19.85
C GLU A 258 2.96 5.61 -21.16
N LEU A 259 2.55 4.99 -22.28
CA LEU A 259 2.36 5.71 -23.55
C LEU A 259 1.26 6.79 -23.42
N PRO A 260 1.49 8.02 -23.90
CA PRO A 260 0.49 9.10 -23.85
C PRO A 260 -0.84 8.73 -24.50
N GLU A 261 -0.79 7.89 -25.54
CA GLU A 261 -1.94 7.38 -26.30
C GLU A 261 -2.83 6.39 -25.51
N ALA A 262 -2.28 5.74 -24.48
CA ALA A 262 -3.02 4.87 -23.56
C ALA A 262 -3.83 5.64 -22.50
N SER A 263 -3.56 6.94 -22.32
CA SER A 263 -4.36 7.78 -21.42
C SER A 263 -5.79 7.92 -21.98
N GLY A 264 -6.80 7.67 -21.14
CA GLY A 264 -8.21 7.75 -21.55
C GLY A 264 -8.60 9.13 -22.13
N GLU A 265 -7.90 10.19 -21.70
CA GLU A 265 -8.05 11.53 -22.27
C GLU A 265 -7.46 11.69 -23.69
N ALA A 266 -6.38 10.98 -24.05
CA ALA A 266 -5.85 11.00 -25.41
C ALA A 266 -6.84 10.31 -26.37
N ILE A 267 -7.36 9.15 -25.96
CA ILE A 267 -8.40 8.41 -26.69
C ILE A 267 -9.68 9.27 -26.82
N ALA A 268 -10.10 9.96 -25.75
CA ALA A 268 -11.24 10.88 -25.80
C ALA A 268 -10.98 12.09 -26.73
N ARG A 269 -9.79 12.70 -26.70
CA ARG A 269 -9.40 13.80 -27.59
C ARG A 269 -9.33 13.38 -29.06
N GLU A 270 -8.84 12.19 -29.36
CA GLU A 270 -8.89 11.58 -30.70
C GLU A 270 -10.35 11.32 -31.14
N PHE A 271 -11.19 10.78 -30.26
CA PHE A 271 -12.60 10.51 -30.54
C PHE A 271 -13.41 11.79 -30.81
N GLU A 272 -13.22 12.84 -30.01
CA GLU A 272 -13.79 14.16 -30.27
C GLU A 272 -13.29 14.76 -31.59
N ARG A 273 -11.98 14.62 -31.89
CA ARG A 273 -11.38 15.08 -33.15
C ARG A 273 -11.93 14.30 -34.35
N TYR A 274 -12.24 13.01 -34.19
CA TYR A 274 -12.88 12.17 -35.19
C TYR A 274 -14.34 12.58 -35.44
N LEU A 275 -15.12 12.82 -34.38
CA LEU A 275 -16.51 13.31 -34.50
C LEU A 275 -16.57 14.70 -35.16
N ARG A 276 -15.71 15.65 -34.76
CA ARG A 276 -15.62 16.98 -35.40
C ARG A 276 -15.28 16.93 -36.89
N ARG A 277 -14.57 15.91 -37.37
CA ARG A 277 -14.31 15.68 -38.81
C ARG A 277 -15.55 15.17 -39.57
N ARG A 278 -16.53 14.58 -38.88
CA ARG A 278 -17.76 14.07 -39.48
C ARG A 278 -18.86 15.13 -39.58
N ASP A 279 -18.95 16.01 -38.59
CA ASP A 279 -19.93 17.12 -38.57
C ASP A 279 -19.48 18.37 -39.34
N GLY A 280 -18.22 18.39 -39.82
CA GLY A 280 -17.59 19.54 -40.50
C GLY A 280 -17.59 19.50 -42.04
N GLY A 281 -18.33 18.61 -42.68
CA GLY A 281 -18.35 18.47 -44.15
C GLY A 281 -19.47 19.29 -44.82
N PRO A 282 -19.19 20.35 -45.59
CA PRO A 282 -20.22 21.07 -46.35
C PRO A 282 -20.70 20.23 -47.53
N GLY A 283 -21.97 19.84 -47.51
CA GLY A 283 -22.59 19.06 -48.58
C GLY A 283 -22.75 19.85 -49.88
N PRO A 284 -22.39 19.28 -51.04
CA PRO A 284 -22.69 19.88 -52.34
C PRO A 284 -24.03 19.36 -52.89
N GLY A 285 -24.92 20.28 -53.24
CA GLY A 285 -25.87 20.11 -54.33
C GLY A 285 -25.72 21.28 -55.32
N PRO A 286 -26.53 21.38 -56.39
CA PRO A 286 -27.47 20.38 -56.92
C PRO A 286 -27.30 20.10 -58.44
N GLY A 287 -27.97 19.08 -58.98
CA GLY A 287 -28.36 19.03 -60.40
C GLY A 287 -28.13 17.71 -61.15
N GLY A 288 -29.09 17.30 -61.99
CA GLY A 288 -28.90 16.27 -63.04
C GLY A 288 -29.98 15.18 -63.16
N HIS A 289 -30.98 15.40 -64.02
CA HIS A 289 -31.92 14.40 -64.59
C HIS A 289 -31.18 13.25 -65.33
N ALA A 290 -31.72 12.06 -65.69
CA ALA A 290 -32.97 11.27 -65.51
C ALA A 290 -32.63 9.79 -65.96
N THR A 291 -33.47 8.74 -66.01
CA THR A 291 -34.93 8.47 -65.94
C THR A 291 -35.24 7.45 -64.80
N GLU A 292 -36.34 6.72 -64.63
CA GLU A 292 -37.61 6.52 -65.36
C GLU A 292 -38.75 6.02 -64.42
N SER A 293 -39.99 6.40 -64.73
CA SER A 293 -41.29 5.76 -64.44
C SER A 293 -41.39 4.63 -63.39
N GLY A 294 -42.20 4.86 -62.34
CA GLY A 294 -42.68 3.80 -61.42
C GLY A 294 -43.67 4.32 -60.38
N ASP A 295 -44.96 4.03 -60.56
CA ASP A 295 -46.09 4.58 -59.78
C ASP A 295 -46.40 3.79 -58.48
N SER A 296 -47.34 4.30 -57.67
CA SER A 296 -48.12 3.60 -56.60
C SER A 296 -47.64 3.59 -55.14
N THR A 297 -47.97 4.68 -54.46
CA THR A 297 -48.81 4.78 -53.24
C THR A 297 -49.07 3.57 -52.29
N TYR A 298 -49.11 3.89 -50.98
CA TYR A 298 -49.87 3.29 -49.84
C TYR A 298 -49.15 2.42 -48.77
N LEU A 299 -49.07 3.02 -47.57
CA LEU A 299 -49.48 2.52 -46.24
C LEU A 299 -49.13 1.08 -45.73
N ARG A 300 -48.37 1.09 -44.62
CA ARG A 300 -48.62 0.37 -43.34
C ARG A 300 -48.25 -1.13 -43.20
N ASP A 301 -47.14 -1.36 -42.49
CA ASP A 301 -46.93 -2.22 -41.30
C ASP A 301 -47.97 -3.35 -41.01
N PRO A 302 -47.55 -4.63 -40.83
CA PRO A 302 -47.08 -5.06 -39.50
C PRO A 302 -46.00 -6.18 -39.41
N SER A 303 -45.41 -6.30 -38.21
CA SER A 303 -45.12 -7.55 -37.45
C SER A 303 -43.67 -7.99 -37.12
N THR A 304 -43.38 -7.98 -35.81
CA THR A 304 -42.61 -8.97 -34.99
C THR A 304 -41.12 -9.27 -35.26
N GLY A 305 -40.27 -9.05 -34.22
CA GLY A 305 -39.00 -9.78 -34.10
C GLY A 305 -37.97 -9.34 -33.03
N ARG A 306 -38.06 -9.94 -31.83
CA ARG A 306 -36.98 -10.19 -30.84
C ARG A 306 -36.61 -9.15 -29.76
N THR A 307 -36.46 -9.72 -28.56
CA THR A 307 -36.40 -9.22 -27.18
C THR A 307 -35.03 -8.71 -26.69
N ARG A 308 -35.05 -7.94 -25.59
CA ARG A 308 -33.90 -7.47 -24.80
C ARG A 308 -33.82 -8.23 -23.44
N PRO A 309 -32.63 -8.53 -22.88
CA PRO A 309 -32.49 -9.24 -21.61
C PRO A 309 -32.66 -8.34 -20.35
N PRO A 310 -33.04 -8.91 -19.18
CA PRO A 310 -33.34 -8.16 -17.94
C PRO A 310 -32.15 -7.98 -16.99
N LYS A 311 -32.36 -7.17 -15.93
CA LYS A 311 -31.37 -6.72 -14.92
C LYS A 311 -31.69 -7.33 -13.53
N PRO A 312 -30.71 -7.66 -12.66
CA PRO A 312 -30.95 -8.31 -11.37
C PRO A 312 -31.47 -7.35 -10.26
N PRO A 313 -32.09 -7.87 -9.17
CA PRO A 313 -32.76 -7.08 -8.12
C PRO A 313 -31.88 -6.76 -6.90
N ARG A 314 -32.35 -5.81 -6.08
CA ARG A 314 -31.76 -5.30 -4.83
C ARG A 314 -32.56 -5.81 -3.62
N ALA A 315 -31.96 -5.95 -2.44
CA ALA A 315 -32.63 -6.49 -1.24
C ALA A 315 -32.38 -5.67 0.03
N GLU A 316 -33.45 -5.40 0.78
CA GLU A 316 -33.55 -5.03 2.21
C GLU A 316 -34.99 -5.44 2.71
N PRO A 317 -35.39 -5.29 3.99
CA PRO A 317 -34.97 -6.19 5.07
C PRO A 317 -36.15 -6.72 5.95
N GLY A 318 -35.91 -7.80 6.71
CA GLY A 318 -36.51 -7.92 8.06
C GLY A 318 -37.39 -9.14 8.40
N GLN A 319 -37.13 -9.65 9.62
CA GLN A 319 -38.00 -10.43 10.52
C GLN A 319 -38.32 -11.90 10.17
N GLY A 320 -37.97 -12.81 11.08
CA GLY A 320 -38.23 -14.26 10.99
C GLY A 320 -39.25 -14.74 12.03
N PRO A 321 -39.31 -16.07 12.27
CA PRO A 321 -39.55 -16.58 13.62
C PRO A 321 -38.71 -17.84 13.95
N GLY A 322 -38.58 -18.16 15.24
CA GLY A 322 -38.22 -19.52 15.71
C GLY A 322 -39.36 -20.11 16.54
N PRO A 323 -39.14 -21.11 17.42
CA PRO A 323 -38.15 -22.21 17.34
C PRO A 323 -38.84 -23.61 17.42
N GLY A 324 -38.17 -24.69 17.02
CA GLY A 324 -38.74 -26.06 17.06
C GLY A 324 -37.69 -27.18 17.16
N GLN A 325 -37.89 -28.09 18.12
CA GLN A 325 -36.96 -29.13 18.62
C GLN A 325 -36.74 -30.34 17.68
N GLY A 326 -35.63 -31.07 17.89
CA GLY A 326 -35.71 -32.53 18.13
C GLY A 326 -34.80 -33.50 17.35
N HIS A 327 -33.75 -34.03 18.02
CA HIS A 327 -33.00 -35.30 17.75
C HIS A 327 -32.28 -35.45 16.38
N GLY A 328 -31.19 -36.20 16.18
CA GLY A 328 -30.22 -37.00 16.97
C GLY A 328 -29.10 -37.42 15.96
N LYS A 329 -27.90 -37.94 16.25
CA LYS A 329 -27.34 -38.81 17.29
C LYS A 329 -25.80 -38.66 17.23
N LYS A 330 -25.07 -38.84 18.34
CA LYS A 330 -23.62 -39.15 18.34
C LYS A 330 -23.39 -40.68 18.25
N PRO A 331 -22.19 -41.11 17.83
CA PRO A 331 -21.54 -42.31 18.37
C PRO A 331 -20.38 -41.95 19.31
N GLU A 332 -20.17 -42.80 20.32
CA GLU A 332 -18.98 -42.87 21.17
C GLU A 332 -18.29 -44.22 20.89
N ASP A 333 -16.95 -44.28 20.98
CA ASP A 333 -16.21 -45.42 21.53
C ASP A 333 -14.79 -44.92 21.89
N LYS A 334 -14.44 -44.89 23.19
CA LYS A 334 -13.58 -45.85 23.91
C LYS A 334 -12.11 -45.90 23.44
N GLY A 335 -11.21 -45.51 24.36
CA GLY A 335 -9.82 -45.98 24.34
C GLY A 335 -9.66 -47.29 25.09
N PRO A 336 -8.42 -47.80 25.19
CA PRO A 336 -7.99 -48.40 26.46
C PRO A 336 -6.55 -48.08 26.89
N ASP A 337 -6.37 -48.21 28.20
CA ASP A 337 -5.23 -48.69 28.98
C ASP A 337 -3.89 -47.94 29.07
N GLU A 338 -3.52 -47.75 30.34
CA GLU A 338 -2.20 -47.39 30.84
C GLU A 338 -1.21 -48.56 30.70
N ALA A 339 0.06 -48.27 30.42
CA ALA A 339 1.15 -49.22 30.58
C ALA A 339 2.32 -48.54 31.31
N SER A 340 2.57 -48.99 32.53
CA SER A 340 3.74 -48.62 33.33
C SER A 340 5.02 -49.19 32.72
N GLY A 341 6.06 -48.36 32.58
CA GLY A 341 7.40 -48.78 32.20
C GLY A 341 8.40 -48.48 33.32
N GLU A 342 8.80 -49.51 34.05
CA GLU A 342 9.94 -49.44 34.98
C GLU A 342 11.27 -49.35 34.22
N SER A 343 12.19 -48.57 34.76
CA SER A 343 13.62 -48.63 34.41
C SER A 343 14.32 -49.68 35.29
N PRO A 344 15.32 -50.41 34.75
CA PRO A 344 16.39 -50.98 35.55
C PRO A 344 17.74 -50.29 35.32
N ASP A 345 18.48 -50.10 36.41
CA ASP A 345 19.89 -49.69 36.45
C ASP A 345 20.84 -50.87 36.14
N GLU A 346 22.13 -50.54 35.91
CA GLU A 346 23.35 -51.41 35.94
C GLU A 346 23.45 -52.54 34.86
N GLU A 347 24.50 -52.66 34.03
CA GLU A 347 25.96 -52.54 34.27
C GLU A 347 26.73 -51.64 33.28
#